data_AF-A0A3M6XXR6-F1
#
_entry.id   AF-A0A3M6XXR6-F1
#
_cell.length_a   1.000
_cell.length_b   1.000
_cell.length_c   1.000
_cell.angle_alpha   90.00
_cell.angle_beta   90.00
_cell.angle_gamma   90.00
#
_symmetry.space_group_name_H-M   'P 1'
#
loop_
_entity.id
_entity.type
_entity.pdbx_description
1 polymer ?
#
loop_
_entity_poly.entity_id
_entity_poly.type
_entity_poly.pdbx_seq_one_letter_code
_entity_poly.pdbx_strand_id
1 'polypeptide(L)'
;MAPVRKTRKEPTRRSERLELSKAIEASKTKIKIKPSNTPIRKSFRRPKQHKTCRILQLPGELRNQIYRYTLVSNKAIEITPTGPGEPPLLSTCVTIRRETKGIYYPENNFRLLLMDYNGAAFSDFYWQSRLWQFRRHSTAKNITFQLGGRPNWANLVGVDQGRVLRVRTSSETRPGRA
;
A
#
# COMPACT_ATOMS: atom_id res chain seq x y z
N MET A 1 39.64 39.41 21.15
CA MET A 1 38.31 38.88 20.76
C MET A 1 38.00 39.35 19.35
N ALA A 2 37.82 38.45 18.38
CA ALA A 2 37.40 38.80 17.02
C ALA A 2 35.90 38.50 16.85
N PRO A 3 35.12 39.31 16.10
CA PRO A 3 33.70 39.06 15.93
C PRO A 3 33.46 37.86 15.00
N VAL A 4 32.74 36.86 15.51
CA VAL A 4 32.32 35.66 14.77
C VAL A 4 31.32 36.05 13.68
N ARG A 5 31.66 35.84 12.40
CA ARG A 5 30.73 35.98 11.27
C ARG A 5 29.61 34.94 11.40
N LYS A 6 28.37 35.39 11.48
CA LYS A 6 27.18 34.52 11.44
C LYS A 6 27.11 33.83 10.07
N THR A 7 27.14 32.50 10.06
CA THR A 7 26.95 31.70 8.85
C THR A 7 25.52 31.88 8.31
N ARG A 8 25.41 31.97 6.97
CA ARG A 8 24.14 32.17 6.25
C ARG A 8 23.24 30.96 6.53
N LYS A 9 22.07 31.17 7.14
CA LYS A 9 21.11 30.08 7.42
C LYS A 9 20.65 29.47 6.10
N GLU A 10 20.75 28.14 5.97
CA GLU A 10 20.22 27.40 4.83
C GLU A 10 18.72 27.68 4.67
N PRO A 11 18.24 27.91 3.44
CA PRO A 11 16.84 28.20 3.20
C PRO A 11 16.00 26.97 3.61
N THR A 12 15.01 27.21 4.46
CA THR A 12 14.02 26.16 4.77
C THR A 12 13.25 25.75 3.52
N ARG A 13 12.80 24.50 3.46
CA ARG A 13 11.95 23.97 2.38
C ARG A 13 10.73 24.83 2.05
N ARG A 14 10.23 25.61 3.02
CA ARG A 14 9.10 26.54 2.86
C ARG A 14 9.50 27.80 2.08
N SER A 15 10.67 28.36 2.35
CA SER A 15 11.19 29.51 1.60
C SER A 15 11.51 29.14 0.15
N GLU A 16 12.09 27.98 -0.10
CA GLU A 16 12.34 27.48 -1.46
C GLU A 16 11.03 27.34 -2.25
N ARG A 17 9.98 26.82 -1.62
CA ARG A 17 8.67 26.64 -2.27
C ARG A 17 8.01 27.97 -2.64
N LEU A 18 8.21 29.01 -1.82
CA LEU A 18 7.71 30.36 -2.08
C LEU A 18 8.51 31.06 -3.18
N GLU A 19 9.81 30.82 -3.28
CA GLU A 19 10.63 31.34 -4.37
C GLU A 19 10.30 30.67 -5.71
N LEU A 20 10.09 29.35 -5.70
CA LEU A 20 9.64 28.62 -6.88
C LEU A 20 8.26 29.10 -7.36
N SER A 21 7.30 29.34 -6.45
CA SER A 21 5.99 29.86 -6.86
C SER A 21 6.08 31.26 -7.45
N LYS A 22 6.91 32.13 -6.88
CA LYS A 22 7.15 33.48 -7.42
C LYS A 22 7.85 33.44 -8.78
N ALA A 23 8.82 32.54 -8.97
CA ALA A 23 9.48 32.34 -10.25
C ALA A 23 8.50 31.84 -11.33
N ILE A 24 7.60 30.92 -10.97
CA ILE A 24 6.53 30.44 -11.85
C ILE A 24 5.58 31.58 -12.24
N GLU A 25 5.14 32.41 -11.28
CA GLU A 25 4.28 33.56 -11.56
C GLU A 25 4.97 34.61 -12.43
N ALA A 26 6.24 34.90 -12.18
CA ALA A 26 7.06 35.80 -13.01
C ALA A 26 7.28 35.25 -14.42
N SER A 27 7.33 33.93 -14.60
CA SER A 27 7.39 33.31 -15.94
C SER A 27 6.05 33.41 -16.69
N LYS A 28 4.92 33.28 -15.98
CA LYS A 28 3.58 33.41 -16.56
C LYS A 28 3.28 34.82 -17.06
N THR A 29 3.80 35.87 -16.40
CA THR A 29 3.62 37.25 -16.86
C THR A 29 4.46 37.61 -18.08
N LYS A 30 5.60 36.94 -18.29
CA LYS A 30 6.46 37.14 -19.47
C LYS A 30 5.96 36.41 -20.72
N ILE A 31 5.28 35.28 -20.55
CA ILE A 31 4.73 34.52 -21.68
C ILE A 31 3.27 34.94 -21.89
N LYS A 32 3.04 36.01 -22.67
CA LYS A 32 1.72 36.30 -23.26
C LYS A 32 1.40 35.22 -24.30
N ILE A 33 0.96 34.05 -23.85
CA ILE A 33 0.40 33.01 -24.72
C ILE A 33 -0.94 33.56 -25.25
N LYS A 34 -1.01 33.86 -26.55
CA LYS A 34 -2.30 34.15 -27.22
C LYS A 34 -3.23 32.96 -26.97
N PRO A 35 -4.49 33.16 -26.57
CA PRO A 35 -5.41 32.05 -26.36
C PRO A 35 -5.58 31.31 -27.69
N SER A 36 -5.07 30.09 -27.77
CA SER A 36 -5.34 29.21 -28.90
C SER A 36 -6.84 28.95 -28.93
N ASN A 37 -7.52 29.39 -29.99
CA ASN A 37 -8.93 29.11 -30.30
C ASN A 37 -9.15 27.63 -30.65
N THR A 38 -8.60 26.71 -29.86
CA THR A 38 -8.99 25.31 -29.92
C THR A 38 -10.36 25.20 -29.26
N PRO A 39 -11.41 24.76 -30.00
CA PRO A 39 -12.72 24.57 -29.39
C PRO A 39 -12.55 23.59 -28.24
N ILE A 40 -12.89 24.05 -27.03
CA ILE A 40 -12.89 23.23 -25.82
C ILE A 40 -13.79 22.04 -26.15
N ARG A 41 -13.19 20.88 -26.39
CA ARG A 41 -13.92 19.63 -26.60
C ARG A 41 -14.79 19.48 -25.36
N LYS A 42 -16.11 19.65 -25.52
CA LYS A 42 -17.08 19.36 -24.45
C LYS A 42 -16.76 17.94 -24.02
N SER A 43 -16.20 17.77 -22.82
CA SER A 43 -15.87 16.43 -22.36
C SER A 43 -17.15 15.62 -22.43
N PHE A 44 -17.07 14.42 -22.99
CA PHE A 44 -18.19 13.51 -23.01
C PHE A 44 -18.62 13.30 -21.56
N ARG A 45 -19.67 14.01 -21.14
CA ARG A 45 -20.23 13.84 -19.81
C ARG A 45 -20.97 12.52 -19.87
N ARG A 46 -20.34 11.46 -19.33
CA ARG A 46 -21.04 10.20 -19.10
C ARG A 46 -22.37 10.56 -18.42
N PRO A 47 -23.51 10.09 -18.96
CA PRO A 47 -24.80 10.36 -18.33
C PRO A 47 -24.70 9.95 -16.87
N LYS A 48 -25.17 10.82 -15.96
CA LYS A 48 -25.15 10.56 -14.53
C LYS A 48 -26.04 9.36 -14.24
N GLN A 49 -25.46 8.16 -14.28
CA GLN A 49 -26.11 6.94 -13.82
C GLN A 49 -26.16 6.98 -12.29
N HIS A 50 -27.10 7.73 -11.73
CA HIS A 50 -27.49 7.56 -10.33
C HIS A 50 -28.39 6.31 -10.21
N LYS A 51 -27.84 5.15 -10.54
CA LYS A 51 -28.39 3.88 -10.07
C LYS A 51 -27.61 3.56 -8.81
N THR A 52 -28.18 3.89 -7.65
CA THR A 52 -27.63 3.48 -6.36
C THR A 52 -27.42 1.97 -6.39
N CYS A 53 -26.27 1.50 -5.89
CA CYS A 53 -26.00 0.07 -5.82
C CYS A 53 -27.00 -0.58 -4.85
N ARG A 54 -27.86 -1.49 -5.36
CA ARG A 54 -28.88 -2.17 -4.56
C ARG A 54 -28.30 -2.90 -3.35
N ILE A 55 -27.10 -3.46 -3.49
CA ILE A 55 -26.41 -4.13 -2.38
C ILE A 55 -26.10 -3.19 -1.21
N LEU A 56 -25.82 -1.92 -1.49
CA LEU A 56 -25.53 -0.91 -0.46
C LEU A 56 -26.80 -0.35 0.21
N GLN A 57 -27.98 -0.68 -0.30
CA GLN A 57 -29.26 -0.34 0.33
C GLN A 57 -29.65 -1.35 1.42
N LEU A 58 -29.04 -2.54 1.43
CA LEU A 58 -29.26 -3.53 2.48
C LEU A 58 -28.61 -3.08 3.80
N PRO A 59 -29.17 -3.45 4.97
CA PRO A 59 -28.50 -3.29 6.25
C PRO A 59 -27.11 -3.95 6.29
N GLY A 60 -26.20 -3.36 7.08
CA GLY A 60 -24.82 -3.85 7.19
C GLY A 60 -24.71 -5.32 7.59
N GLU A 61 -25.60 -5.81 8.45
CA GLU A 61 -25.63 -7.22 8.89
C GLU A 61 -25.89 -8.18 7.72
N LEU A 62 -26.89 -7.87 6.88
CA LEU A 62 -27.20 -8.68 5.70
C LEU A 62 -26.06 -8.64 4.68
N ARG A 63 -25.40 -7.48 4.52
CA ARG A 63 -24.21 -7.38 3.67
C ARG A 63 -23.08 -8.27 4.18
N ASN A 64 -22.81 -8.23 5.49
CA ASN A 64 -21.77 -9.06 6.11
C ASN A 64 -22.04 -10.55 5.92
N GLN A 65 -23.30 -10.99 6.04
CA GLN A 65 -23.68 -12.38 5.75
C GLN A 65 -23.39 -12.76 4.29
N ILE A 66 -23.81 -11.92 3.33
CA ILE A 66 -23.53 -12.15 1.90
C ILE A 66 -22.01 -12.20 1.63
N TYR A 67 -21.24 -11.31 2.24
CA TYR A 67 -19.79 -11.31 2.10
C TYR A 67 -19.15 -12.57 2.68
N ARG A 68 -19.62 -13.07 3.82
CA ARG A 68 -19.11 -14.33 4.41
C ARG A 68 -19.33 -15.52 3.48
N TYR A 69 -20.52 -15.65 2.90
CA TYR A 69 -20.81 -16.73 1.93
C TYR A 69 -19.92 -16.70 0.68
N THR A 70 -19.38 -15.55 0.32
CA THR A 70 -18.59 -15.38 -0.90
C THR A 70 -17.09 -15.36 -0.66
N LEU A 71 -16.64 -14.88 0.50
CA LEU A 71 -15.22 -14.66 0.81
C LEU A 71 -14.61 -15.67 1.76
N VAL A 72 -15.42 -16.33 2.61
CA VAL A 72 -14.91 -17.25 3.61
C VAL A 72 -14.89 -18.65 3.02
N SER A 73 -13.70 -19.23 2.97
CA SER A 73 -13.48 -20.61 2.58
C SER A 73 -13.06 -21.42 3.80
N ASN A 74 -13.70 -22.59 3.98
CA ASN A 74 -13.29 -23.55 5.01
C ASN A 74 -11.89 -24.12 4.75
N LYS A 75 -11.47 -24.17 3.48
CA LYS A 75 -10.14 -24.62 3.07
C LYS A 75 -9.17 -23.45 3.06
N ALA A 76 -7.91 -23.71 3.43
CA ALA A 76 -6.85 -22.73 3.35
C ALA A 76 -6.69 -22.24 1.90
N ILE A 77 -6.66 -20.92 1.73
CA ILE A 77 -6.47 -20.27 0.43
C ILE A 77 -4.99 -20.33 0.10
N GLU A 78 -4.67 -21.04 -0.98
CA GLU A 78 -3.31 -21.13 -1.48
C GLU A 78 -2.96 -19.86 -2.25
N ILE A 79 -1.95 -19.16 -1.74
CA ILE A 79 -1.40 -17.99 -2.41
C ILE A 79 -0.16 -18.49 -3.13
N THR A 80 -0.20 -18.41 -4.46
CA THR A 80 0.95 -18.64 -5.33
C THR A 80 1.53 -17.30 -5.77
N PRO A 81 2.80 -17.23 -6.19
CA PRO A 81 3.43 -15.96 -6.60
C PRO A 81 2.78 -15.35 -7.85
N THR A 82 2.19 -16.19 -8.69
CA THR A 82 1.33 -15.83 -9.83
C THR A 82 -0.17 -15.96 -9.50
N GLY A 83 -0.47 -16.28 -8.24
CA GLY A 83 -1.75 -16.79 -7.77
C GLY A 83 -2.87 -15.78 -7.74
N PRO A 84 -4.10 -16.26 -7.46
CA PRO A 84 -5.26 -15.40 -7.49
C PRO A 84 -5.02 -14.27 -6.48
N GLY A 85 -4.94 -13.05 -7.00
CA GLY A 85 -4.82 -11.85 -6.19
C GLY A 85 -6.03 -11.69 -5.26
N GLU A 86 -6.13 -10.54 -4.57
CA GLU A 86 -7.34 -10.21 -3.82
C GLU A 86 -8.60 -10.53 -4.65
N PRO A 87 -9.59 -11.27 -4.11
CA PRO A 87 -10.79 -11.64 -4.86
C PRO A 87 -11.45 -10.41 -5.51
N PRO A 88 -12.11 -10.58 -6.68
CA PRO A 88 -12.68 -9.46 -7.43
C PRO A 88 -13.63 -8.59 -6.59
N LEU A 89 -14.30 -9.19 -5.59
CA LEU A 89 -15.16 -8.45 -4.67
C LEU A 89 -14.41 -7.32 -3.92
N LEU A 90 -13.15 -7.56 -3.55
CA LEU A 90 -12.29 -6.56 -2.92
C LEU A 90 -11.87 -5.46 -3.90
N SER A 91 -11.91 -5.67 -5.22
CA SER A 91 -11.53 -4.68 -6.23
C SER A 91 -12.68 -3.83 -6.76
N THR A 92 -13.93 -4.10 -6.34
CA THR A 92 -15.14 -3.42 -6.85
C THR A 92 -15.24 -1.93 -6.50
N CYS A 93 -15.59 -1.58 -5.26
CA CYS A 93 -15.78 -0.20 -4.82
C CYS A 93 -15.23 0.02 -3.40
N VAL A 94 -14.97 1.29 -3.05
CA VAL A 94 -14.32 1.65 -1.78
C VAL A 94 -15.12 1.17 -0.56
N THR A 95 -16.46 1.26 -0.60
CA THR A 95 -17.33 0.85 0.51
C THR A 95 -17.29 -0.66 0.71
N ILE A 96 -17.58 -1.44 -0.33
CA ILE A 96 -17.54 -2.91 -0.28
C ILE A 96 -16.14 -3.37 0.12
N ARG A 97 -15.09 -2.81 -0.47
CA ARG A 97 -13.69 -3.13 -0.12
C ARG A 97 -13.39 -2.91 1.36
N ARG A 98 -13.92 -1.86 2.00
CA ARG A 98 -13.69 -1.60 3.42
C ARG A 98 -14.41 -2.60 4.33
N GLU A 99 -15.63 -2.98 3.98
CA GLU A 99 -16.43 -3.96 4.73
C GLU A 99 -15.83 -5.36 4.60
N THR A 100 -15.62 -5.80 3.35
CA THR A 100 -15.14 -7.14 3.01
C THR A 100 -13.73 -7.42 3.48
N LYS A 101 -12.81 -6.44 3.47
CA LYS A 101 -11.46 -6.62 4.06
C LYS A 101 -11.51 -7.01 5.53
N GLY A 102 -12.51 -6.51 6.26
CA GLY A 102 -12.73 -6.84 7.67
C GLY A 102 -13.15 -8.28 7.92
N ILE A 103 -13.58 -9.00 6.88
CA ILE A 103 -14.03 -10.39 6.93
C ILE A 103 -12.96 -11.29 6.30
N TYR A 104 -12.47 -10.93 5.11
CA TYR A 104 -11.56 -11.76 4.33
C TYR A 104 -10.25 -12.10 5.05
N TYR A 105 -9.54 -11.11 5.57
CA TYR A 105 -8.22 -11.33 6.18
C TYR A 105 -8.25 -12.03 7.54
N PRO A 106 -9.20 -11.75 8.46
CA PRO A 106 -9.24 -12.43 9.75
C PRO A 106 -9.97 -13.78 9.75
N GLU A 107 -10.99 -13.99 8.90
CA GLU A 107 -11.79 -15.23 8.93
C GLU A 107 -11.22 -16.34 8.03
N ASN A 108 -10.33 -16.01 7.08
CA ASN A 108 -9.71 -17.02 6.23
C ASN A 108 -8.33 -17.48 6.71
N ASN A 109 -8.02 -18.73 6.39
CA ASN A 109 -6.69 -19.30 6.53
C ASN A 109 -5.94 -19.17 5.20
N PHE A 110 -4.69 -18.73 5.26
CA PHE A 110 -3.84 -18.56 4.08
C PHE A 110 -2.66 -19.52 4.16
N ARG A 111 -2.34 -20.16 3.03
CA ARG A 111 -1.18 -21.00 2.87
C ARG A 111 -0.29 -20.40 1.79
N LEU A 112 0.92 -20.00 2.17
CA LEU A 112 1.93 -19.45 1.28
C LEU A 112 2.90 -20.57 0.89
N LEU A 113 2.91 -20.95 -0.38
CA LEU A 113 3.85 -21.94 -0.91
C LEU A 113 5.13 -21.23 -1.37
N LEU A 114 6.14 -21.18 -0.49
CA LEU A 114 7.45 -20.62 -0.82
C LEU A 114 8.27 -21.65 -1.59
N MET A 115 8.49 -21.39 -2.87
CA MET A 115 9.41 -22.17 -3.70
C MET A 115 10.81 -21.55 -3.66
N ASP A 116 11.82 -22.39 -3.46
CA ASP A 116 13.25 -22.01 -3.46
C ASP A 116 13.56 -20.81 -2.54
N TYR A 117 12.85 -20.70 -1.42
CA TYR A 117 13.01 -19.64 -0.42
C TYR A 117 12.84 -18.21 -0.98
N ASN A 118 12.16 -18.05 -2.11
CA ASN A 118 11.87 -16.75 -2.70
C ASN A 118 10.70 -16.06 -1.99
N GLY A 119 10.98 -15.38 -0.88
CA GLY A 119 9.99 -14.59 -0.16
C GLY A 119 9.56 -13.31 -0.89
N ALA A 120 10.39 -12.79 -1.80
CA ALA A 120 10.08 -11.57 -2.56
C ALA A 120 8.83 -11.75 -3.43
N ALA A 121 8.58 -12.96 -3.92
CA ALA A 121 7.42 -13.29 -4.73
C ALA A 121 6.07 -13.11 -4.00
N PHE A 122 6.09 -13.03 -2.66
CA PHE A 122 4.90 -12.82 -1.83
C PHE A 122 4.82 -11.42 -1.21
N SER A 123 5.74 -10.52 -1.60
CA SER A 123 5.80 -9.15 -1.07
C SER A 123 4.51 -8.37 -1.32
N ASP A 124 3.86 -8.56 -2.47
CA ASP A 124 2.60 -7.90 -2.81
C ASP A 124 1.45 -8.29 -1.85
N PHE A 125 1.28 -9.59 -1.61
CA PHE A 125 0.29 -10.07 -0.64
C PHE A 125 0.61 -9.56 0.79
N TYR A 126 1.89 -9.55 1.15
CA TYR A 126 2.33 -9.02 2.44
C TYR A 126 1.97 -7.54 2.59
N TRP A 127 2.23 -6.70 1.59
CA TRP A 127 1.87 -5.28 1.64
C TRP A 127 0.36 -5.04 1.68
N GLN A 128 -0.40 -5.79 0.87
CA GLN A 128 -1.86 -5.67 0.81
C GLN A 128 -2.52 -6.04 2.15
N SER A 129 -2.05 -7.12 2.78
CA SER A 129 -2.54 -7.56 4.09
C SER A 129 -2.06 -6.66 5.24
N ARG A 130 -0.81 -6.18 5.21
CA ARG A 130 -0.21 -5.33 6.25
C ARG A 130 -0.90 -3.97 6.36
N LEU A 131 -1.28 -3.36 5.23
CA LEU A 131 -2.00 -2.08 5.22
C LEU A 131 -3.37 -2.17 5.93
N TRP A 132 -3.98 -3.35 5.95
CA TRP A 132 -5.21 -3.58 6.72
C TRP A 132 -4.93 -3.70 8.23
N GLN A 133 -3.91 -4.48 8.62
CA GLN A 133 -3.61 -4.76 10.02
C GLN A 133 -3.28 -3.51 10.84
N PHE A 134 -2.52 -2.57 10.27
CA PHE A 134 -2.16 -1.33 10.97
C PHE A 134 -3.37 -0.47 11.39
N ARG A 135 -4.52 -0.65 10.75
CA ARG A 135 -5.72 0.15 11.05
C ARG A 135 -6.66 -0.49 12.08
N ARG A 136 -6.46 -1.76 12.47
CA ARG A 136 -7.44 -2.49 13.31
C ARG A 136 -6.89 -3.35 14.44
N HIS A 137 -5.59 -3.31 14.77
CA HIS A 137 -5.03 -4.06 15.90
C HIS A 137 -5.45 -5.56 15.94
N SER A 138 -5.68 -6.17 14.77
CA SER A 138 -6.02 -7.60 14.69
C SER A 138 -4.73 -8.41 14.70
N THR A 139 -4.60 -9.29 15.70
CA THR A 139 -3.35 -9.95 16.11
C THR A 139 -3.07 -11.29 15.43
N ALA A 140 -4.07 -11.97 14.89
CA ALA A 140 -3.88 -13.31 14.34
C ALA A 140 -4.04 -13.30 12.82
N LYS A 141 -2.91 -13.45 12.12
CA LYS A 141 -2.90 -13.93 10.74
C LYS A 141 -2.82 -15.45 10.81
N ASN A 142 -3.84 -16.15 10.31
CA ASN A 142 -3.74 -17.59 10.09
C ASN A 142 -2.97 -17.85 8.80
N ILE A 143 -1.73 -17.38 8.75
CA ILE A 143 -0.81 -17.60 7.63
C ILE A 143 0.10 -18.76 7.99
N THR A 144 0.06 -19.80 7.16
CA THR A 144 0.99 -20.92 7.23
C THR A 144 1.95 -20.83 6.05
N PHE A 145 3.24 -20.99 6.32
CA PHE A 145 4.27 -21.07 5.29
C PHE A 145 4.56 -22.54 5.01
N GLN A 146 4.47 -22.92 3.75
CA GLN A 146 4.92 -24.22 3.28
C GLN A 146 6.12 -24.00 2.38
N LEU A 147 7.28 -24.48 2.82
CA LEU A 147 8.52 -24.37 2.05
C LEU A 147 8.63 -25.59 1.14
N GLY A 148 8.87 -25.34 -0.14
CA GLY A 148 9.11 -26.35 -1.16
C GLY A 148 10.31 -25.98 -2.03
N GLY A 149 10.80 -26.95 -2.80
CA GLY A 149 11.96 -26.76 -3.68
C GLY A 149 13.30 -26.92 -2.97
N ARG A 150 14.37 -26.41 -3.58
CA ARG A 150 15.73 -26.52 -3.06
C ARG A 150 16.06 -25.26 -2.25
N PRO A 151 16.71 -25.38 -1.08
CA PRO A 151 17.18 -24.22 -0.34
C PRO A 151 18.10 -23.35 -1.21
N ASN A 152 17.62 -22.15 -1.56
CA ASN A 152 18.40 -21.16 -2.28
C ASN A 152 18.67 -19.98 -1.35
N TRP A 153 19.81 -20.02 -0.67
CA TRP A 153 20.22 -18.99 0.28
C TRP A 153 20.41 -17.62 -0.38
N ALA A 154 20.74 -17.56 -1.67
CA ALA A 154 20.87 -16.29 -2.39
C ALA A 154 19.55 -15.47 -2.40
N ASN A 155 18.40 -16.14 -2.35
CA ASN A 155 17.09 -15.49 -2.26
C ASN A 155 16.78 -14.91 -0.87
N LEU A 156 17.50 -15.35 0.17
CA LEU A 156 17.37 -14.86 1.55
C LEU A 156 18.39 -13.75 1.87
N VAL A 157 19.63 -13.90 1.37
CA VAL A 157 20.75 -12.97 1.65
C VAL A 157 21.07 -12.03 0.50
N GLY A 158 20.17 -11.89 -0.49
CA GLY A 158 20.30 -10.92 -1.57
C GLY A 158 20.50 -9.51 -1.02
N VAL A 159 21.77 -9.08 -1.03
CA VAL A 159 22.27 -7.82 -0.52
C VAL A 159 21.69 -6.68 -1.36
N ASP A 160 20.57 -6.12 -0.91
CA ASP A 160 20.11 -4.82 -1.41
C ASP A 160 20.94 -3.74 -0.71
N GLN A 161 22.03 -3.32 -1.36
CA GLN A 161 22.62 -2.00 -1.14
C GLN A 161 21.59 -0.94 -1.59
N GLY A 162 20.52 -0.72 -0.83
CA GLY A 162 19.50 0.25 -1.25
C GLY A 162 18.32 0.48 -0.33
N ARG A 163 17.69 -0.56 0.21
CA ARG A 163 16.54 -0.38 1.13
C ARG A 163 16.68 -1.23 2.38
N VAL A 164 17.26 -0.61 3.39
CA VAL A 164 17.35 -1.13 4.76
C VAL A 164 15.93 -1.30 5.35
N LEU A 165 15.36 -2.49 5.22
CA LEU A 165 14.38 -2.98 6.18
C LEU A 165 15.15 -3.40 7.44
N ARG A 166 15.26 -2.46 8.39
CA ARG A 166 15.95 -2.68 9.66
C ARG A 166 15.11 -3.63 10.52
N VAL A 167 15.31 -4.93 10.38
CA VAL A 167 14.82 -5.94 11.35
C VAL A 167 15.81 -5.94 12.51
N ARG A 168 15.41 -5.39 13.65
CA ARG A 168 16.17 -5.52 14.90
C ARG A 168 15.94 -6.94 15.43
N THR A 169 16.96 -7.80 15.34
CA THR A 169 17.02 -9.06 16.07
C THR A 169 17.47 -8.78 17.50
N SER A 170 16.61 -9.10 18.46
CA SER A 170 16.85 -8.98 19.90
C SER A 170 17.78 -10.08 20.38
N SER A 171 19.08 -9.97 20.10
CA SER A 171 20.10 -10.82 20.74
C SER A 171 21.49 -10.20 20.59
N GLU A 172 21.72 -9.09 21.27
CA GLU A 172 23.08 -8.56 21.45
C GLU A 172 23.30 -8.31 22.95
N THR A 173 23.77 -9.36 23.60
CA THR A 173 24.21 -9.39 24.99
C THR A 173 25.44 -8.49 25.12
N ARG A 174 25.35 -7.43 25.92
CA ARG A 174 26.50 -6.54 26.20
C ARG A 174 27.57 -7.30 27.00
N PRO A 175 28.85 -7.24 26.62
CA PRO A 175 29.93 -7.64 27.53
C PRO A 175 30.13 -6.57 28.61
N GLY A 176 30.36 -7.02 29.84
CA GLY A 176 30.55 -6.19 31.02
C GLY A 176 31.77 -5.29 30.92
N ARG A 177 31.66 -4.09 31.50
CA ARG A 177 32.80 -3.24 31.85
C ARG A 177 33.32 -3.67 33.22
N ALA A 178 34.61 -3.98 33.25
CA ALA A 178 35.44 -3.95 34.45
C ALA A 178 35.61 -2.50 34.95
#